data_AF-A0A940NMZ3-F1
#
_entry.id   AF-A0A940NMZ3-F1
#
_cell.length_a   1.000
_cell.length_b   1.000
_cell.length_c   1.000
_cell.angle_alpha   90.00
_cell.angle_beta   90.00
_cell.angle_gamma   90.00
#
_symmetry.space_group_name_H-M   'P 1'
#
loop_
_entity.id
_entity.type
_entity.pdbx_description
1 polymer ?
#
loop_
_entity_poly.entity_id
_entity_poly.type
_entity_poly.pdbx_seq_one_letter_code
_entity_poly.pdbx_strand_id
1 'polypeptide(L)' 'MKDWLKEKRLKFGYTREEISRLAEISVSYYGEIERGEKIPSWKVAKRISNILDFDMILFFY' A
#
# COMPACT_ATOMS: atom_id res chain seq x y z
N MET A 1 -3.75 5.39 13.66
CA MET A 1 -2.88 6.48 13.21
C MET A 1 -1.56 5.93 12.63
N LYS A 2 -1.66 5.25 11.49
CA LYS A 2 -0.70 5.34 10.37
C LYS A 2 -1.56 5.39 9.11
N ASP A 3 -2.51 6.32 9.11
CA ASP A 3 -3.53 6.48 8.07
C ASP A 3 -2.93 7.04 6.76
N TRP A 4 -1.63 7.35 6.70
CA TRP A 4 -0.98 7.94 5.53
C TRP A 4 -1.15 7.11 4.27
N LEU A 5 -1.03 5.77 4.35
CA LEU A 5 -1.18 4.89 3.19
C LEU A 5 -2.65 4.85 2.73
N LYS A 6 -3.58 4.82 3.69
CA LYS A 6 -5.02 4.88 3.44
C LYS A 6 -5.41 6.20 2.79
N GLU A 7 -4.95 7.32 3.34
CA GLU A 7 -5.18 8.67 2.81
C GLU A 7 -4.63 8.81 1.40
N LYS A 8 -3.42 8.30 1.14
CA LYS A 8 -2.82 8.33 -0.20
C LYS A 8 -3.62 7.48 -1.18
N ARG A 9 -4.00 6.26 -0.79
CA ARG A 9 -4.89 5.41 -1.59
C ARG A 9 -6.20 6.11 -1.94
N LEU A 10 -6.84 6.77 -0.96
CA LEU A 10 -8.09 7.49 -1.17
C LEU A 10 -7.91 8.73 -2.07
N LYS A 11 -6.79 9.45 -1.97
CA LYS A 11 -6.44 10.55 -2.88
C LYS A 11 -6.31 10.11 -4.33
N PHE A 12 -5.83 8.88 -4.55
CA PHE A 12 -5.76 8.26 -5.88
C PHE A 12 -7.09 7.63 -6.33
N GLY A 13 -8.12 7.64 -5.48
CA GLY A 13 -9.45 7.11 -5.80
C GLY A 13 -9.54 5.58 -5.80
N TYR A 14 -8.54 4.86 -5.27
CA TYR A 14 -8.56 3.40 -5.27
C TYR A 14 -9.29 2.83 -4.06
N THR A 15 -10.07 1.78 -4.30
CA THR A 15 -10.53 0.83 -3.28
C THR A 15 -9.39 -0.12 -2.85
N ARG A 16 -9.58 -0.90 -1.79
CA ARG A 16 -8.57 -1.88 -1.37
C ARG A 16 -8.45 -3.01 -2.38
N GLU A 17 -9.56 -3.38 -3.01
CA GLU A 17 -9.68 -4.39 -4.03
C GLU A 17 -8.89 -3.99 -5.29
N GLU A 18 -9.08 -2.75 -5.75
CA GLU A 18 -8.38 -2.23 -6.94
C GLU A 18 -6.88 -2.15 -6.74
N ILE A 19 -6.41 -1.56 -5.64
CA ILE A 19 -4.97 -1.44 -5.41
C ILE A 19 -4.31 -2.80 -5.20
N SER A 20 -4.99 -3.73 -4.53
CA SER A 20 -4.46 -5.08 -4.31
C SER A 20 -4.33 -5.84 -5.63
N ARG A 21 -5.30 -5.68 -6.53
CA ARG A 21 -5.23 -6.21 -7.89
C ARG A 21 -4.07 -5.61 -8.68
N LEU A 22 -3.88 -4.29 -8.63
CA LEU A 22 -2.79 -3.60 -9.33
C LEU A 22 -1.41 -3.97 -8.76
N ALA A 23 -1.31 -4.14 -7.44
CA ALA A 23 -0.09 -4.52 -6.76
C ALA A 23 0.13 -6.05 -6.75
N GLU A 24 -0.76 -6.83 -7.37
CA GLU A 24 -0.75 -8.31 -7.41
C GLU A 24 -0.51 -8.93 -6.02
N ILE A 25 -1.37 -8.55 -5.07
CA ILE A 25 -1.40 -9.07 -3.70
C ILE A 25 -2.85 -9.31 -3.26
N SER A 26 -3.03 -10.02 -2.15
CA SER A 26 -4.37 -10.19 -1.58
C SER A 26 -4.85 -8.91 -0.88
N VAL A 27 -6.17 -8.69 -0.91
CA VAL A 27 -6.83 -7.56 -0.22
C VAL A 27 -6.57 -7.59 1.28
N SER A 28 -6.55 -8.80 1.86
CA SER A 28 -6.21 -9.00 3.27
C SER A 28 -4.79 -8.51 3.58
N TYR A 29 -3.80 -8.92 2.76
CA TYR A 29 -2.41 -8.52 2.94
C TYR A 29 -2.20 -7.00 2.79
N TYR A 30 -2.84 -6.37 1.79
CA TYR A 30 -2.83 -4.92 1.67
C TYR A 30 -3.46 -4.23 2.91
N GLY A 31 -4.54 -4.80 3.44
CA GLY A 31 -5.17 -4.33 4.68
C GLY A 31 -4.25 -4.43 5.89
N GLU A 32 -3.50 -5.53 6.04
CA GLU A 32 -2.48 -5.69 7.09
C GLU A 32 -1.37 -4.63 6.97
N ILE A 33 -0.94 -4.30 5.75
CA ILE A 33 0.03 -3.23 5.48
C ILE A 33 -0.55 -1.86 5.84
N GLU A 34 -1.78 -1.57 5.42
CA GLU A 34 -2.46 -0.29 5.70
C GLU A 34 -2.69 -0.07 7.20
N ARG A 35 -2.88 -1.14 7.97
CA ARG A 35 -2.96 -1.09 9.45
C ARG A 35 -1.60 -1.05 10.14
N GLY A 36 -0.50 -1.26 9.41
CA GLY A 36 0.85 -1.35 9.95
C GLY A 36 1.17 -2.66 10.67
N GLU A 37 0.35 -3.71 10.49
CA GLU A 37 0.55 -5.03 11.07
C GLU A 37 1.63 -5.82 10.32
N LYS A 38 1.84 -5.52 9.03
CA LYS A 38 2.90 -6.11 8.21
C LYS A 38 3.66 -5.06 7.42
N ILE A 39 4.97 -5.27 7.36
CA ILE A 39 5.86 -4.54 6.46
C ILE A 39 5.88 -5.30 5.13
N PRO A 40 5.59 -4.64 3.99
CA PRO A 40 5.65 -5.29 2.68
C PRO A 40 7.08 -5.69 2.33
N SER A 41 7.24 -6.74 1.50
CA SER A 41 8.55 -7.04 0.91
C SER A 41 8.99 -5.91 -0.03
N TRP A 42 10.29 -5.80 -0.30
CA TRP A 42 10.84 -4.79 -1.21
C TRP A 42 10.12 -4.75 -2.58
N LYS A 43 9.78 -5.94 -3.11
CA LYS A 43 9.05 -6.08 -4.39
C LYS A 43 7.62 -5.54 -4.28
N VAL A 44 6.91 -5.82 -3.19
CA VAL A 44 5.54 -5.33 -2.96
C VAL A 44 5.55 -3.82 -2.71
N ALA A 45 6.46 -3.34 -1.86
CA ALA A 45 6.67 -1.94 -1.56
C ALA A 45 6.91 -1.13 -2.84
N LYS A 46 7.77 -1.63 -3.75
CA LYS A 46 8.02 -1.03 -5.07
C LYS A 46 6.78 -0.97 -5.96
N ARG A 47 5.92 -2.01 -5.95
CA ARG A 47 4.68 -1.99 -6.73
C ARG A 47 3.69 -0.95 -6.20
N ILE A 48 3.45 -0.94 -4.89
CA ILE A 48 2.49 -0.02 -4.25
C ILE A 48 2.95 1.44 -4.40
N SER A 49 4.24 1.71 -4.18
CA SER A 49 4.85 3.04 -4.36
C SER A 49 4.69 3.56 -5.78
N ASN A 50 4.92 2.72 -6.79
CA ASN A 50 4.73 3.10 -8.19
C ASN A 50 3.26 3.44 -8.52
N ILE A 51 2.30 2.72 -7.92
CA ILE A 51 0.86 2.94 -8.16
C ILE A 51 0.37 4.24 -7.50
N LEU A 52 0.85 4.52 -6.29
CA LEU A 52 0.42 5.66 -5.48
C LEU A 52 1.39 6.85 -5.51
N ASP A 53 2.40 6.80 -6.38
CA ASP A 53 3.43 7.83 -6.59
C ASP A 53 4.09 8.33 -5.29
N PHE A 54 4.82 7.46 -4.59
CA PHE A 54 5.61 7.84 -3.41
C PHE A 54 6.90 7.04 -3.32
N ASP A 55 7.82 7.42 -2.44
CA ASP A 55 9.03 6.63 -2.22
C ASP A 55 8.74 5.42 -1.32
N MET A 56 8.97 4.20 -1.85
CA MET A 56 8.82 2.95 -1.11
C MET A 56 9.60 2.89 0.21
N ILE A 57 10.65 3.71 0.36
CA ILE A 57 11.41 3.85 1.59
C ILE A 57 10.49 4.19 2.78
N LEU A 58 9.39 4.91 2.57
CA LEU A 58 8.40 5.25 3.60
C LEU A 58 7.75 4.04 4.29
N PHE A 59 7.87 2.82 3.73
CA PHE A 59 7.42 1.61 4.42
C PHE A 59 8.35 1.13 5.53
N PHE A 60 9.61 1.58 5.55
CA PHE A 60 10.67 1.04 6.40
C PHE A 60 11.17 2.04 7.46
N TYR A 61 10.55 3.22 7.54
CA TYR A 61 10.77 4.27 8.53
C TYR A 61 9.49 4.51 9.36
#